data_AF-A0A9D6YXU4-F1
#
_entry.id   AF-A0A9D6YXU4-F1
#
_cell.length_a   1.000
_cell.length_b   1.000
_cell.length_c   1.000
_cell.angle_alpha   90.00
_cell.angle_beta   90.00
_cell.angle_gamma   90.00
#
_symmetry.space_group_name_H-M   'P 1'
#
loop_
_entity.id
_entity.type
_entity.pdbx_description
1 polymer ?
#
loop_
_entity_poly.entity_id
_entity_poly.type
_entity_poly.pdbx_seq_one_letter_code
_entity_poly.pdbx_strand_id
1 'polypeptide(L)'
;HEEFEKFYAAFGGRKPVHHRLATHWARLIELLYAAERMMELATDPEITSTDVRAIPRGIAGAGVGSVEAPRGTLIHHYESDGNGLLQRVNLIVGTTNNHASIALSVRKAAERLIRAGVVVKEGLLNRIEMAIRLYDPCLSCATHSLPGCMPLEVRIRDSAGAITQVLRREG
;
A
#
# COMPACT_ATOMS: atom_id res chain seq x y z
N HIS A 1 15.94 9.88 13.97
CA HIS A 1 15.44 11.27 14.10
C HIS A 1 16.03 12.22 13.05
N GLU A 2 17.33 12.15 12.75
CA GLU A 2 18.00 13.02 11.75
C GLU A 2 17.42 12.92 10.33
N GLU A 3 17.22 11.71 9.81
CA GLU A 3 16.72 11.50 8.43
C GLU A 3 15.28 12.01 8.24
N PHE A 4 14.47 12.01 9.29
CA PHE A 4 13.13 12.56 9.29
C PHE A 4 13.14 14.09 9.09
N GLU A 5 14.03 14.80 9.79
CA GLU A 5 14.16 16.25 9.64
C GLU A 5 14.75 16.63 8.27
N LYS A 6 15.75 15.88 7.77
CA LYS A 6 16.29 16.04 6.41
C LYS A 6 15.20 15.88 5.34
N PHE A 7 14.32 14.89 5.50
CA PHE A 7 13.19 14.67 4.61
C PHE A 7 12.28 15.90 4.53
N TYR A 8 11.82 16.44 5.66
CA TYR A 8 10.95 17.61 5.63
C TYR A 8 11.67 18.86 5.11
N ALA A 9 12.92 19.08 5.50
CA ALA A 9 13.73 20.19 4.99
C ALA A 9 13.83 20.15 3.46
N ALA A 10 14.05 18.96 2.86
CA ALA A 10 14.11 18.78 1.41
C ALA A 10 12.79 19.11 0.69
N PHE A 11 11.65 19.04 1.39
CA PHE A 11 10.32 19.38 0.86
C PHE A 11 9.76 20.70 1.42
N GLY A 12 10.64 21.64 1.75
CA GLY A 12 10.27 23.01 2.12
C GLY A 12 9.90 23.19 3.59
N GLY A 13 10.28 22.25 4.45
CA GLY A 13 10.10 22.32 5.91
C GLY A 13 8.63 22.26 6.36
N ARG A 14 7.71 21.90 5.47
CA ARG A 14 6.26 21.92 5.75
C ARG A 14 5.69 20.51 5.82
N LYS A 15 4.75 20.33 6.73
CA LYS A 15 3.92 19.14 6.91
C LYS A 15 2.49 19.49 6.49
N PRO A 16 1.75 18.63 5.75
CA PRO A 16 2.17 17.35 5.18
C PRO A 16 2.98 17.50 3.86
N VAL A 17 3.79 16.49 3.54
CA VAL A 17 4.47 16.36 2.25
C VAL A 17 3.60 15.55 1.29
N HIS A 18 3.12 16.18 0.20
CA HIS A 18 2.28 15.53 -0.81
C HIS A 18 3.03 15.13 -2.10
N HIS A 19 4.36 15.21 -2.09
CA HIS A 19 5.19 14.79 -3.22
C HIS A 19 5.13 13.27 -3.38
N ARG A 20 4.51 12.78 -4.45
CA ARG A 20 4.24 11.34 -4.63
C ARG A 20 5.49 10.46 -4.65
N LEU A 21 6.61 10.93 -5.22
CA LEU A 21 7.87 10.16 -5.21
C LEU A 21 8.56 10.19 -3.84
N ALA A 22 8.18 11.11 -2.95
CA ALA A 22 8.73 11.17 -1.61
C ALA A 22 8.36 9.96 -0.75
N THR A 23 7.32 9.19 -1.13
CA THR A 23 6.95 7.94 -0.46
C THR A 23 8.08 6.91 -0.45
N HIS A 24 8.94 6.90 -1.46
CA HIS A 24 10.12 6.03 -1.47
C HIS A 24 11.13 6.42 -0.38
N TRP A 25 11.38 7.71 -0.20
CA TRP A 25 12.27 8.18 0.87
C TRP A 25 11.64 7.96 2.25
N ALA A 26 10.34 8.24 2.41
CA ALA A 26 9.62 7.92 3.64
C ALA A 26 9.77 6.43 4.01
N ARG A 27 9.68 5.52 3.04
CA ARG A 27 9.88 4.07 3.26
C ARG A 27 11.32 3.73 3.70
N LEU A 28 12.33 4.44 3.21
CA LEU A 28 13.71 4.25 3.68
C LEU A 28 13.88 4.71 5.14
N ILE A 29 13.18 5.78 5.53
CA ILE A 29 13.16 6.25 6.92
C ILE A 29 12.47 5.22 7.82
N GLU A 30 11.33 4.67 7.39
CA GLU A 30 10.63 3.59 8.10
C GLU A 30 11.48 2.32 8.20
N LEU A 31 12.25 1.98 7.16
CA LEU A 31 13.18 0.85 7.17
C LEU A 31 14.28 1.03 8.21
N LEU A 32 14.87 2.22 8.27
CA LEU A 32 15.88 2.56 9.29
C LEU A 32 15.26 2.46 10.69
N TYR A 33 14.09 3.07 10.90
CA TYR A 33 13.38 3.00 12.17
C TYR A 33 13.07 1.55 12.57
N ALA A 34 12.61 0.71 11.64
CA ALA A 34 12.33 -0.69 11.91
C ALA A 34 13.59 -1.46 12.34
N ALA A 35 14.75 -1.17 11.74
CA ALA A 35 16.02 -1.75 12.13
C ALA A 35 16.46 -1.29 13.54
N GLU A 36 16.33 -0.01 13.85
CA GLU A 36 16.61 0.55 15.18
C GLU A 36 15.70 -0.09 16.24
N ARG A 37 14.39 -0.14 15.98
CA ARG A 37 13.40 -0.72 16.89
C ARG A 37 13.59 -2.22 17.09
N MET A 38 14.03 -2.93 16.04
CA MET A 38 14.35 -4.36 16.14
C MET A 38 15.53 -4.60 17.08
N MET A 39 16.56 -3.75 17.03
CA MET A 39 17.68 -3.84 17.97
C MET A 39 17.22 -3.62 19.41
N GLU A 40 16.44 -2.56 19.66
CA GLU A 40 15.89 -2.27 20.99
C GLU A 40 15.15 -3.48 21.57
N LEU A 41 14.22 -4.05 20.79
CA LEU A 41 13.44 -5.22 21.19
C LEU A 41 14.30 -6.48 21.37
N ALA A 42 15.29 -6.71 20.51
CA ALA A 42 16.16 -7.88 20.59
C ALA A 42 17.09 -7.84 21.82
N THR A 43 17.40 -6.63 22.32
CA THR A 43 18.21 -6.42 23.53
C THR A 43 17.39 -6.34 24.81
N ASP A 44 16.06 -6.30 24.71
CA ASP A 44 15.18 -6.26 25.86
C ASP A 44 15.28 -7.58 26.64
N PRO A 45 15.61 -7.57 27.95
CA PRO A 45 15.69 -8.79 28.75
C PRO A 45 14.40 -9.63 28.72
N GLU A 46 13.24 -9.00 28.56
CA GLU A 46 11.94 -9.68 28.50
C GLU A 46 11.76 -10.53 27.23
N ILE A 47 12.56 -10.32 26.17
CA ILE A 47 12.47 -11.09 24.91
C ILE A 47 12.67 -12.60 25.14
N THR A 48 13.34 -12.98 26.22
CA THR A 48 13.58 -14.38 26.63
C THR A 48 12.72 -14.84 27.81
N SER A 49 11.75 -14.02 28.24
CA SER A 49 10.83 -14.37 29.31
C SER A 49 10.07 -15.65 28.98
N THR A 50 9.75 -16.43 30.01
CA THR A 50 8.87 -17.61 29.89
C THR A 50 7.39 -17.26 30.08
N ASP A 51 7.10 -16.05 30.56
CA ASP A 51 5.73 -15.52 30.68
C ASP A 51 5.28 -14.89 29.35
N VAL A 52 4.88 -15.75 28.41
CA VAL A 52 4.56 -15.37 27.02
C VAL A 52 3.08 -15.49 26.67
N ARG A 53 2.24 -15.98 27.60
CA ARG A 53 0.87 -16.34 27.28
C ARG A 53 -0.10 -16.10 28.44
N ALA A 54 -1.05 -15.21 28.19
CA ALA A 54 -2.29 -15.15 28.96
C ALA A 54 -3.29 -16.20 28.45
N ILE A 55 -3.85 -17.02 29.34
CA ILE A 55 -4.91 -17.98 29.00
C ILE A 55 -6.24 -17.23 28.83
N PRO A 56 -6.93 -17.34 27.67
CA PRO A 56 -8.22 -16.69 27.46
C PRO A 56 -9.26 -17.15 28.48
N ARG A 57 -10.11 -16.22 28.95
CA ARG A 57 -11.15 -16.49 29.96
C ARG A 57 -12.48 -17.00 29.37
N GLY A 58 -12.63 -16.98 28.05
CA GLY A 58 -13.84 -17.37 27.35
C GLY A 58 -13.93 -16.73 25.96
N ILE A 59 -15.08 -16.90 25.29
CA ILE A 59 -15.36 -16.33 23.97
C ILE A 59 -16.19 -15.06 24.12
N ALA A 60 -15.67 -13.94 23.62
CA ALA A 60 -16.34 -12.65 23.67
C ALA A 60 -17.36 -12.44 22.53
N GLY A 61 -17.29 -13.24 21.47
CA GLY A 61 -18.17 -13.16 20.30
C GLY A 61 -17.67 -12.24 19.18
N ALA A 62 -16.93 -11.17 19.47
CA ALA A 62 -16.33 -10.30 18.46
C ALA A 62 -14.94 -9.78 18.87
N GLY A 63 -14.09 -9.49 17.88
CA GLY A 63 -12.76 -8.95 18.10
C GLY A 63 -12.23 -8.16 16.91
N VAL A 64 -11.59 -7.02 17.19
CA VAL A 64 -10.90 -6.18 16.19
C VAL A 64 -9.42 -6.10 16.54
N GLY A 65 -8.56 -6.47 15.61
CA GLY A 65 -7.13 -6.26 15.67
C GLY A 65 -6.70 -5.24 14.60
N SER A 66 -5.84 -4.30 14.98
CA SER A 66 -5.31 -3.29 14.06
C SER A 66 -3.81 -3.14 14.25
N VAL A 67 -3.07 -3.12 13.15
CA VAL A 67 -1.62 -2.87 13.12
C VAL A 67 -1.27 -2.00 11.92
N GLU A 68 -0.14 -1.29 11.98
CA GLU A 68 0.43 -0.64 10.81
C GLU A 68 1.26 -1.67 10.02
N ALA A 69 0.69 -2.15 8.91
CA ALA A 69 1.47 -2.93 7.96
C ALA A 69 2.36 -1.98 7.11
N PRO A 70 3.43 -2.47 6.46
CA PRO A 70 4.34 -1.62 5.68
C PRO A 70 3.70 -0.82 4.53
N ARG A 71 2.43 -1.10 4.21
CA ARG A 71 1.68 -0.53 3.09
C ARG A 71 0.43 0.24 3.56
N GLY A 72 0.35 0.55 4.85
CA GLY A 72 -0.75 1.23 5.52
C GLY A 72 -1.50 0.34 6.52
N THR A 73 -2.45 0.94 7.22
CA THR A 73 -3.21 0.31 8.31
C THR A 73 -3.90 -0.99 7.86
N LEU A 74 -3.69 -2.05 8.63
CA LEU A 74 -4.31 -3.36 8.48
C LEU A 74 -5.27 -3.61 9.63
N ILE A 75 -6.54 -3.85 9.30
CA ILE A 75 -7.61 -4.10 10.26
C ILE A 75 -8.21 -5.47 9.98
N HIS A 76 -8.23 -6.31 11.01
CA HIS A 76 -8.92 -7.59 11.01
C HIS A 76 -10.07 -7.54 12.01
N HIS A 77 -11.29 -7.76 11.53
CA HIS A 77 -12.49 -7.84 12.35
C HIS A 77 -13.13 -9.22 12.19
N TYR A 78 -13.31 -9.91 13.31
CA TYR A 78 -13.87 -11.25 13.38
C TYR A 78 -15.07 -11.27 14.32
N GLU A 79 -16.12 -11.97 13.91
CA GLU A 79 -17.29 -12.28 14.75
C GLU A 79 -17.50 -13.80 14.76
N SER A 80 -17.87 -14.34 15.91
CA SER A 80 -17.96 -15.79 16.17
C SER A 80 -19.16 -16.15 17.05
N ASP A 81 -19.58 -17.41 16.99
CA ASP A 81 -20.61 -17.96 17.87
C ASP A 81 -20.07 -18.32 19.27
N GLY A 82 -20.95 -18.89 20.12
CA GLY A 82 -20.58 -19.33 21.48
C GLY A 82 -19.56 -20.48 21.53
N ASN A 83 -19.28 -21.14 20.40
CA ASN A 83 -18.26 -22.17 20.26
C ASN A 83 -16.97 -21.64 19.60
N GLY A 84 -16.91 -20.35 19.25
CA GLY A 84 -15.77 -19.72 18.61
C GLY A 84 -15.69 -19.97 17.10
N LEU A 85 -16.77 -20.45 16.48
CA LEU A 85 -16.84 -20.60 15.03
C LEU A 85 -17.12 -19.25 14.38
N LEU A 86 -16.28 -18.87 13.42
CA LEU A 86 -16.40 -17.60 12.71
C LEU A 86 -17.71 -17.54 11.92
N GLN A 87 -18.51 -16.51 12.19
CA GLN A 87 -19.74 -16.20 11.45
C GLN A 87 -19.54 -15.08 10.44
N ARG A 88 -18.61 -14.15 10.73
CA ARG A 88 -18.34 -13.01 9.88
C ARG A 88 -16.89 -12.57 10.01
N VAL A 89 -16.33 -12.13 8.87
CA VAL A 89 -14.97 -11.61 8.78
C VAL A 89 -14.98 -10.36 7.92
N ASN A 90 -14.35 -9.30 8.39
CA ASN A 90 -14.09 -8.10 7.62
C ASN A 90 -12.60 -7.75 7.68
N LEU A 91 -11.98 -7.60 6.51
CA LEU A 91 -10.57 -7.29 6.37
C LEU A 91 -10.43 -5.96 5.61
N ILE A 92 -9.77 -4.98 6.24
CA ILE A 92 -9.42 -3.72 5.59
C ILE A 92 -7.89 -3.67 5.55
N VAL A 93 -7.32 -3.86 4.37
CA VAL A 93 -5.87 -4.02 4.17
C VAL A 93 -5.24 -2.72 3.70
N GLY A 94 -3.99 -2.46 4.09
CA GLY A 94 -3.29 -1.19 3.83
C GLY A 94 -3.37 -0.69 2.38
N THR A 95 -3.15 -1.55 1.38
CA THR A 95 -3.23 -1.15 -0.03
C THR A 95 -4.66 -0.77 -0.47
N THR A 96 -5.70 -1.37 0.12
CA THR A 96 -7.10 -1.04 -0.17
C THR A 96 -7.40 0.41 0.18
N ASN A 97 -6.85 0.92 1.28
CA ASN A 97 -6.98 2.33 1.69
C ASN A 97 -6.39 3.30 0.64
N ASN A 98 -5.42 2.84 -0.15
CA ASN A 98 -4.73 3.63 -1.18
C ASN A 98 -5.32 3.49 -2.59
N HIS A 99 -6.38 2.69 -2.78
CA HIS A 99 -6.90 2.36 -4.12
C HIS A 99 -7.29 3.62 -4.92
N ALA A 100 -8.02 4.55 -4.31
CA ALA A 100 -8.42 5.81 -4.95
C ALA A 100 -7.21 6.67 -5.34
N SER A 101 -6.21 6.76 -4.45
CA SER A 101 -4.96 7.50 -4.69
C SER A 101 -4.15 6.92 -5.84
N ILE A 102 -4.06 5.58 -5.92
CA ILE A 102 -3.40 4.86 -7.03
C ILE A 102 -4.10 5.17 -8.35
N ALA A 103 -5.42 5.01 -8.41
CA ALA A 103 -6.20 5.25 -9.63
C ALA A 103 -6.06 6.70 -10.13
N LEU A 104 -6.15 7.68 -9.24
CA LEU A 104 -5.93 9.10 -9.56
C LEU A 104 -4.49 9.35 -10.03
N SER A 105 -3.51 8.66 -9.43
CA SER A 105 -2.12 8.81 -9.79
C SER A 105 -1.81 8.29 -11.19
N VAL A 106 -2.34 7.13 -11.54
CA VAL A 106 -2.26 6.54 -12.88
C VAL A 106 -2.91 7.45 -13.91
N ARG A 107 -4.14 7.92 -13.65
CA ARG A 107 -4.84 8.83 -14.55
C ARG A 107 -4.02 10.09 -14.83
N LYS A 108 -3.55 10.77 -13.78
CA LYS A 108 -2.72 11.97 -13.92
C LYS A 108 -1.40 11.72 -14.64
N ALA A 109 -0.79 10.54 -14.46
CA ALA A 109 0.43 10.17 -15.17
C ALA A 109 0.15 9.96 -16.67
N ALA A 110 -0.91 9.23 -17.00
CA ALA A 110 -1.35 9.00 -18.37
C ALA A 110 -1.69 10.32 -19.08
N GLU A 111 -2.52 11.18 -18.49
CA GLU A 111 -2.91 12.49 -19.04
C GLU A 111 -1.69 13.39 -19.32
N ARG A 112 -0.65 13.30 -18.49
CA ARG A 112 0.54 14.15 -18.64
C ARG A 112 1.50 13.63 -19.70
N LEU A 113 1.62 12.30 -19.85
CA LEU A 113 2.59 11.64 -20.72
C LEU A 113 2.04 11.33 -22.13
N ILE A 114 0.75 11.02 -22.24
CA ILE A 114 0.08 10.74 -23.51
C ILE A 114 -0.49 12.05 -24.05
N ARG A 115 0.15 12.59 -25.10
CA ARG A 115 -0.27 13.84 -25.77
C ARG A 115 -0.37 13.61 -27.27
N ALA A 116 -1.09 14.49 -27.98
CA ALA A 116 -1.17 14.45 -29.43
C ALA A 116 0.24 14.43 -30.06
N GLY A 117 0.48 13.52 -31.00
CA GLY A 117 1.77 13.32 -31.66
C GLY A 117 2.80 12.48 -30.89
N VAL A 118 2.51 12.07 -29.65
CA VAL A 118 3.40 11.18 -28.88
C VAL A 118 3.08 9.73 -29.20
N VAL A 119 4.07 9.00 -29.73
CA VAL A 119 3.96 7.55 -29.96
C VAL A 119 4.02 6.82 -28.62
N VAL A 120 2.97 6.07 -28.29
CA VAL A 120 2.94 5.25 -27.08
C VAL A 120 3.80 4.00 -27.28
N LYS A 121 4.88 3.93 -26.52
CA LYS A 121 5.86 2.82 -26.51
C LYS A 121 5.98 2.26 -25.10
N GLU A 122 6.60 1.09 -24.97
CA GLU A 122 6.80 0.39 -23.69
C GLU A 122 7.44 1.27 -22.60
N GLY A 123 8.46 2.07 -22.96
CA GLY A 123 9.09 2.99 -22.01
C GLY A 123 8.13 4.03 -21.42
N LEU A 124 7.11 4.45 -22.17
CA LEU A 124 6.06 5.35 -21.67
C LEU A 124 5.12 4.62 -20.70
N LEU A 125 4.71 3.40 -21.03
CA LEU A 125 3.89 2.56 -20.15
C LEU A 125 4.60 2.30 -18.81
N ASN A 126 5.91 1.99 -18.84
CA ASN A 126 6.70 1.83 -17.62
C ASN A 126 6.72 3.10 -16.75
N ARG A 127 6.74 4.30 -17.35
CA ARG A 127 6.64 5.56 -16.60
C ARG A 127 5.25 5.78 -15.98
N ILE A 128 4.19 5.29 -16.62
CA ILE A 128 2.84 5.27 -16.03
C ILE A 128 2.80 4.27 -14.87
N GLU A 129 3.41 3.09 -15.03
CA GLU A 129 3.52 2.09 -13.94
C GLU A 129 4.28 2.60 -12.72
N MET A 130 5.25 3.51 -12.87
CA MET A 130 5.90 4.16 -11.73
C MET A 130 4.89 4.88 -10.81
N ALA A 131 3.77 5.38 -11.37
CA ALA A 131 2.70 5.99 -10.59
C ALA A 131 1.96 4.99 -9.68
N ILE A 132 2.05 3.70 -9.99
CA ILE A 132 1.53 2.59 -9.18
C ILE A 132 2.60 2.17 -8.15
N ARG A 133 3.83 1.94 -8.62
CA ARG A 133 4.95 1.41 -7.80
C ARG A 133 5.32 2.28 -6.60
N LEU A 134 5.06 3.59 -6.67
CA LEU A 134 5.33 4.50 -5.55
C LEU A 134 4.55 4.18 -4.28
N TYR A 135 3.40 3.50 -4.41
CA TYR A 135 2.57 3.07 -3.29
C TYR A 135 2.98 1.70 -2.72
N ASP A 136 3.94 0.99 -3.34
CA ASP A 136 4.29 -0.41 -3.02
C ASP A 136 3.03 -1.29 -2.83
N PRO A 137 2.13 -1.37 -3.83
CA PRO A 137 0.85 -2.03 -3.63
C PRO A 137 1.00 -3.55 -3.50
N CYS A 138 0.42 -4.13 -2.46
CA CYS A 138 0.21 -5.58 -2.38
C CYS A 138 -1.18 -5.91 -2.92
N LEU A 139 -1.29 -6.19 -4.23
CA LEU A 139 -2.58 -6.48 -4.86
C LEU A 139 -3.22 -7.78 -4.36
N SER A 140 -2.43 -8.82 -4.15
CA SER A 140 -2.89 -10.08 -3.56
C SER A 140 -3.46 -9.88 -2.15
N CYS A 141 -2.83 -9.03 -1.35
CA CYS A 141 -3.34 -8.66 -0.03
C CYS A 141 -4.64 -7.85 -0.13
N ALA A 142 -4.72 -6.91 -1.07
CA ALA A 142 -5.86 -5.99 -1.20
C ALA A 142 -7.14 -6.66 -1.74
N THR A 143 -7.01 -7.63 -2.63
CA THR A 143 -8.15 -8.35 -3.23
C THR A 143 -8.50 -9.63 -2.49
N HIS A 144 -7.63 -10.09 -1.59
CA HIS A 144 -7.73 -11.40 -0.94
C HIS A 144 -7.90 -12.56 -1.94
N SER A 145 -7.45 -12.37 -3.19
CA SER A 145 -7.67 -13.29 -4.31
C SER A 145 -6.34 -13.66 -4.98
N LEU A 146 -6.13 -14.96 -5.21
CA LEU A 146 -5.12 -15.52 -6.10
C LEU A 146 -5.74 -15.59 -7.52
N PRO A 147 -5.08 -15.16 -8.61
CA PRO A 147 -3.64 -15.00 -8.83
C PRO A 147 -3.16 -13.54 -8.78
N GLY A 148 -1.93 -13.33 -8.29
CA GLY A 148 -1.31 -12.02 -8.03
C GLY A 148 -0.81 -11.23 -9.24
N CYS A 149 -1.44 -11.37 -10.40
CA CYS A 149 -1.05 -10.61 -11.59
C CYS A 149 -1.69 -9.21 -11.58
N MET A 150 -1.01 -8.21 -12.14
CA MET A 150 -1.52 -6.84 -12.27
C MET A 150 -2.00 -6.60 -13.71
N PRO A 151 -3.25 -6.94 -14.07
CA PRO A 151 -3.77 -6.63 -15.38
C PRO A 151 -3.83 -5.11 -15.55
N LEU A 152 -3.23 -4.60 -16.64
CA LEU A 152 -3.28 -3.19 -17.00
C LEU A 152 -3.88 -3.05 -18.40
N GLU A 153 -5.00 -2.31 -18.49
CA GLU A 153 -5.60 -1.92 -19.76
C GLU A 153 -5.54 -0.40 -19.90
N VAL A 154 -4.91 0.07 -20.98
CA VAL A 154 -4.86 1.48 -21.35
C VAL A 154 -5.68 1.68 -22.62
N ARG A 155 -6.80 2.41 -22.51
CA ARG A 155 -7.62 2.83 -23.65
C ARG A 155 -7.27 4.26 -24.04
N ILE A 156 -6.75 4.45 -25.23
CA ILE A 156 -6.47 5.77 -25.80
C ILE A 156 -7.71 6.20 -26.60
N ARG A 157 -8.17 7.43 -26.35
CA ARG A 157 -9.32 8.02 -27.03
C ARG A 157 -8.92 9.27 -27.79
N ASP A 158 -9.56 9.52 -28.92
CA ASP A 158 -9.44 10.78 -29.66
C ASP A 158 -10.28 11.91 -29.04
N SER A 159 -10.24 13.09 -29.65
CA SER A 159 -11.01 14.26 -29.24
C SER A 159 -12.53 14.08 -29.36
N ALA A 160 -13.01 13.11 -30.15
CA ALA A 160 -14.42 12.76 -30.25
C ALA A 160 -14.83 11.68 -29.22
N GLY A 161 -13.87 11.18 -28.43
CA GLY A 161 -14.09 10.15 -27.42
C GLY A 161 -14.08 8.72 -27.97
N ALA A 162 -13.84 8.53 -29.27
CA ALA A 162 -13.72 7.22 -29.89
C ALA A 162 -12.38 6.58 -29.49
N ILE A 163 -12.40 5.26 -29.28
CA ILE A 163 -11.20 4.51 -28.88
C ILE A 163 -10.33 4.33 -30.13
N THR A 164 -9.13 4.89 -30.11
CA THR A 164 -8.16 4.76 -31.21
C THR A 164 -7.20 3.60 -30.99
N GLN A 165 -6.90 3.27 -29.73
CA GLN A 165 -5.99 2.19 -29.40
C GLN A 165 -6.32 1.59 -28.03
N VAL A 166 -6.17 0.28 -27.91
CA VAL A 166 -6.24 -0.44 -26.64
C VAL A 166 -4.93 -1.19 -26.46
N LEU A 167 -4.25 -0.91 -25.35
CA LEU A 167 -3.04 -1.62 -24.94
C LEU A 167 -3.39 -2.46 -23.72
N ARG A 168 -3.11 -3.77 -23.80
CA ARG A 168 -3.36 -4.73 -22.73
C ARG A 168 -2.06 -5.38 -22.33
N ARG A 169 -1.86 -5.48 -21.03
CA ARG A 169 -0.88 -6.39 -20.42
C ARG A 169 -1.67 -7.43 -19.65
N GLU A 170 -1.76 -8.62 -20.24
CA GLU A 170 -2.30 -9.80 -19.56
C GLU A 170 -1.23 -10.35 -18.61
N GLY A 171 -1.69 -10.86 -17.48
CA GLY A 171 -0.89 -11.30 -16.36
C GLY A 171 -0.48 -12.76 -16.44
#